data_AF-A0A142YKJ0-F1
#
_entry.id   AF-A0A142YKJ0-F1
#
_cell.length_a   1.000
_cell.length_b   1.000
_cell.length_c   1.000
_cell.angle_alpha   90.00
_cell.angle_beta   90.00
_cell.angle_gamma   90.00
#
_symmetry.space_group_name_H-M   'P 1'
#
loop_
_entity.id
_entity.type
_entity.pdbx_description
1 polymer ?
#
loop_
_entity_poly.entity_id
_entity_poly.type
_entity_poly.pdbx_seq_one_letter_code
_entity_poly.pdbx_strand_id
1 'polypeptide(L)'
;MRKLLTLAVCGILTMSLGAALADDGKKVTIEGDGLCGKCALGETKECQNVVLVEKDGKKTSYYLEKNEFFKDAHQGLGICTAKKDKPVKVKVTGTCVEKDGKHVLTPTEKITKAD
;
A
#
# COMPACT_ATOMS: atom_id res chain seq x y z
N MET A 1 -28.23 40.03 -8.93
CA MET A 1 -27.26 41.12 -8.76
C MET A 1 -26.60 41.00 -7.39
N ARG A 2 -25.27 41.10 -7.36
CA ARG A 2 -24.40 41.50 -6.22
C ARG A 2 -24.50 40.69 -4.91
N LYS A 3 -23.52 39.83 -4.63
CA LYS A 3 -22.19 40.10 -4.01
C LYS A 3 -22.26 39.96 -2.48
N LEU A 4 -21.13 39.54 -1.90
CA LEU A 4 -20.78 39.30 -0.48
C LEU A 4 -20.74 37.79 -0.18
N LEU A 5 -19.67 37.17 0.31
CA LEU A 5 -18.42 37.64 0.92
C LEU A 5 -17.30 36.62 0.66
N THR A 6 -16.13 37.15 0.34
CA THR A 6 -14.84 36.47 0.34
C THR A 6 -14.49 36.09 1.79
N LEU A 7 -14.26 34.80 2.07
CA LEU A 7 -13.42 34.38 3.18
C LEU A 7 -12.25 33.57 2.60
N ALA A 8 -11.08 34.18 2.64
CA ALA A 8 -9.82 33.49 2.47
C ALA A 8 -9.61 32.57 3.68
N VAL A 9 -9.50 31.27 3.43
CA VAL A 9 -8.83 30.33 4.32
C VAL A 9 -7.66 29.75 3.54
N CYS A 10 -6.47 30.13 3.97
CA CYS A 10 -5.24 29.39 3.71
C CYS A 10 -5.43 27.98 4.27
N GLY A 11 -5.45 27.01 3.39
CA GLY A 11 -5.48 25.60 3.73
C GLY A 11 -5.03 24.82 2.51
N ILE A 12 -3.72 24.81 2.28
CA ILE A 12 -3.10 23.83 1.39
C ILE A 12 -3.27 22.47 2.07
N LEU A 13 -4.44 21.87 1.87
CA LEU A 13 -4.68 20.46 2.10
C LEU A 13 -4.53 19.75 0.76
N THR A 14 -3.30 19.72 0.24
CA THR A 14 -2.91 18.69 -0.73
C THR A 14 -2.68 17.39 0.03
N MET A 15 -3.72 16.89 0.69
CA MET A 15 -3.80 15.46 1.02
C MET A 15 -4.67 14.84 -0.06
N SER A 16 -4.14 14.85 -1.28
CA SER A 16 -4.62 14.02 -2.37
C SER A 16 -4.33 12.57 -1.99
N LEU A 17 -5.16 12.03 -1.11
CA LEU A 17 -5.33 10.59 -0.90
C LEU A 17 -6.05 10.06 -2.16
N GLY A 18 -5.32 10.08 -3.27
CA GLY A 18 -5.78 9.62 -4.56
C GLY A 18 -6.40 8.24 -4.38
N ALA A 19 -7.57 8.04 -4.98
CA ALA A 19 -7.99 6.69 -5.30
C ALA A 19 -6.83 6.06 -6.09
N ALA A 20 -6.11 5.13 -5.46
CA ALA A 20 -5.15 4.29 -6.15
C ALA A 20 -5.95 3.30 -7.00
N LEU A 21 -6.55 3.83 -8.07
CA LEU A 21 -6.83 3.05 -9.26
C LEU A 21 -5.45 2.76 -9.84
N ALA A 22 -5.15 1.49 -10.09
CA ALA A 22 -3.89 1.09 -10.71
C ALA A 22 -3.87 1.63 -12.15
N ASP A 23 -3.42 2.87 -12.30
CA ASP A 23 -3.00 3.45 -13.56
C ASP A 23 -1.65 2.82 -13.93
N ASP A 24 -1.63 2.12 -15.06
CA ASP A 24 -0.48 1.36 -15.57
C ASP A 24 0.86 2.09 -15.36
N GLY A 25 1.65 1.62 -14.38
CA GLY A 25 3.05 2.05 -14.19
C GLY A 25 3.25 3.36 -13.43
N LYS A 26 2.21 4.00 -12.89
CA LYS A 26 2.41 5.20 -12.05
C LYS A 26 3.09 4.86 -10.72
N LYS A 27 4.00 5.72 -10.27
CA LYS A 27 4.59 5.66 -8.94
C LYS A 27 3.51 6.02 -7.91
N VAL A 28 3.27 5.14 -6.96
CA VAL A 28 2.29 5.28 -5.89
C VAL A 28 2.95 5.04 -4.54
N THR A 29 2.37 5.66 -3.50
CA THR A 29 2.70 5.38 -2.10
C THR A 29 1.45 4.89 -1.41
N ILE A 30 1.53 3.71 -0.80
CA ILE A 30 0.43 3.09 -0.06
C ILE A 30 0.85 2.83 1.38
N GLU A 31 -0.13 2.90 2.29
CA GLU A 31 0.00 2.50 3.68
C GLU A 31 -1.09 1.47 3.99
N GLY A 32 -0.72 0.39 4.67
CA GLY A 32 -1.66 -0.68 4.95
C GLY A 32 -1.05 -1.81 5.75
N ASP A 33 -1.81 -2.89 5.85
CA ASP A 33 -1.49 -4.06 6.66
C ASP A 33 -0.59 -5.02 5.85
N GLY A 34 0.68 -5.10 6.25
CA GLY A 34 1.69 -5.99 5.70
C GLY A 34 1.54 -7.42 6.21
N LEU A 35 1.34 -8.35 5.27
CA LEU A 35 1.10 -9.77 5.51
C LEU A 35 1.89 -10.65 4.54
N CYS A 36 2.22 -11.87 4.95
CA CYS A 36 2.78 -12.87 4.06
C CYS A 36 1.67 -13.52 3.21
N GLY A 37 1.77 -13.39 1.88
CA GLY A 37 0.85 -13.98 0.91
C GLY A 37 0.74 -15.51 1.00
N LYS A 38 1.82 -16.19 1.39
CA LYS A 38 1.81 -17.65 1.61
C LYS A 38 1.29 -18.00 3.00
N CYS A 39 1.92 -17.48 4.06
CA CYS A 39 1.69 -17.94 5.42
C CYS A 39 0.40 -17.39 6.04
N ALA A 40 0.13 -16.08 5.87
CA ALA A 40 -1.03 -15.45 6.47
C ALA A 40 -2.26 -15.54 5.55
N LEU A 41 -2.07 -15.35 4.24
CA LEU A 41 -3.16 -15.29 3.28
C LEU A 41 -3.47 -16.64 2.62
N GLY A 42 -2.46 -17.46 2.31
CA GLY A 42 -2.63 -18.73 1.58
C GLY A 42 -2.84 -18.57 0.07
N GLU A 43 -2.49 -17.41 -0.49
CA GLU A 43 -2.81 -17.02 -1.87
C GLU A 43 -1.62 -17.16 -2.84
N THR A 44 -0.41 -17.36 -2.30
CA THR A 44 0.83 -17.51 -3.09
C THR A 44 1.55 -18.81 -2.72
N LYS A 45 2.20 -19.43 -3.71
CA LYS A 45 2.97 -20.69 -3.50
C LYS A 45 4.22 -20.46 -2.63
N GLU A 46 4.83 -19.29 -2.80
CA GLU A 46 6.06 -18.87 -2.13
C GLU A 46 5.83 -17.64 -1.26
N CYS A 47 6.69 -17.42 -0.26
CA CYS A 47 6.61 -16.24 0.60
C CYS A 47 6.64 -14.98 -0.25
N GLN A 48 5.64 -14.13 -0.09
CA GLN A 48 5.47 -12.89 -0.82
C GLN A 48 4.93 -11.83 0.13
N ASN A 49 5.46 -10.61 0.11
CA ASN A 49 4.93 -9.53 0.92
C ASN A 49 3.66 -9.00 0.23
N VAL A 50 2.58 -8.85 0.98
CA VAL A 50 1.32 -8.30 0.50
C VAL A 50 0.91 -7.17 1.43
N VAL A 51 0.46 -6.05 0.88
CA VAL A 51 -0.10 -4.94 1.64
C VAL A 51 -1.59 -4.89 1.38
N LEU A 52 -2.39 -5.07 2.44
CA LEU A 52 -3.83 -4.85 2.40
C LEU A 52 -4.11 -3.39 2.72
N VAL A 53 -4.64 -2.66 1.76
CA VAL A 53 -5.10 -1.28 1.94
C VAL A 53 -6.61 -1.31 2.10
N GLU A 54 -7.12 -0.80 3.21
CA GLU A 54 -8.56 -0.62 3.44
C GLU A 54 -8.93 0.84 3.20
N LYS A 55 -9.84 1.09 2.26
CA LYS A 55 -10.39 2.41 1.97
C LYS A 55 -11.89 2.28 1.79
N ASP A 56 -12.66 3.08 2.51
CA ASP A 56 -14.13 3.09 2.45
C ASP A 56 -14.76 1.70 2.68
N GLY A 57 -14.18 0.91 3.58
CA GLY A 57 -14.61 -0.47 3.88
C GLY A 57 -14.26 -1.51 2.81
N LYS A 58 -13.59 -1.11 1.72
CA LYS A 58 -13.10 -2.03 0.69
C LYS A 58 -11.62 -2.34 0.93
N LYS A 59 -11.29 -3.63 0.96
CA LYS A 59 -9.91 -4.12 1.04
C LYS A 59 -9.36 -4.37 -0.36
N THR A 60 -8.17 -3.84 -0.60
CA THR A 60 -7.41 -4.01 -1.84
C THR A 60 -6.05 -4.62 -1.52
N SER A 61 -5.72 -5.74 -2.16
CA SER A 61 -4.44 -6.44 -1.98
C SER A 61 -3.40 -5.96 -2.99
N TYR A 62 -2.25 -5.49 -2.50
CA TYR A 62 -1.08 -5.15 -3.30
C TYR A 62 0.01 -6.18 -3.09
N TYR A 63 0.30 -6.97 -4.11
CA TYR A 63 1.29 -8.03 -4.11
C TYR A 63 2.65 -7.45 -4.47
N LEU A 64 3.59 -7.47 -3.54
CA LEU A 64 4.89 -6.86 -3.76
C LEU A 64 5.79 -7.79 -4.58
N GLU A 65 6.41 -7.29 -5.65
CA GLU A 65 7.45 -8.03 -6.35
C GLU A 65 8.66 -8.24 -5.45
N LYS A 66 9.34 -9.39 -5.62
CA LYS A 66 10.54 -9.70 -4.86
C LYS A 66 11.72 -8.92 -5.44
N ASN A 67 12.23 -7.97 -4.66
CA ASN A 67 13.47 -7.25 -4.95
C ASN A 67 14.34 -7.12 -3.68
N GLU A 68 15.33 -6.24 -3.70
CA GLU A 68 16.26 -6.02 -2.59
C GLU A 68 15.56 -5.65 -1.26
N PHE A 69 14.40 -5.00 -1.30
CA PHE A 69 13.66 -4.60 -0.09
C PHE A 69 12.85 -5.75 0.54
N PHE A 70 12.75 -6.89 -0.15
CA PHE A 70 11.90 -8.00 0.27
C PHE A 70 12.30 -8.53 1.66
N LYS A 71 13.58 -8.85 1.88
CA LYS A 71 14.05 -9.50 3.11
C LYS A 71 13.90 -8.59 4.33
N ASP A 72 14.29 -7.33 4.18
CA ASP A 72 14.17 -6.31 5.23
C ASP A 72 12.71 -6.12 5.66
N ALA A 73 11.78 -6.08 4.71
CA ALA A 73 10.36 -6.01 5.02
C ALA A 73 9.83 -7.33 5.61
N HIS A 74 10.20 -8.46 5.00
CA HIS A 74 9.65 -9.76 5.33
C HIS A 74 10.05 -10.20 6.74
N GLN A 75 11.35 -10.16 7.04
CA GLN A 75 11.91 -10.58 8.32
C GLN A 75 12.07 -9.40 9.27
N GLY A 76 12.64 -8.28 8.79
CA GLY A 76 13.00 -7.14 9.65
C GLY A 76 11.79 -6.37 10.19
N LEU A 77 10.71 -6.25 9.43
CA LEU A 77 9.48 -5.59 9.90
C LEU A 77 8.48 -6.57 10.53
N GLY A 78 8.65 -7.88 10.31
CA GLY A 78 7.80 -8.93 10.90
C GLY A 78 6.65 -9.40 10.02
N ILE A 79 6.63 -9.09 8.72
CA ILE A 79 5.59 -9.55 7.79
C ILE A 79 5.51 -11.10 7.72
N CYS A 80 6.64 -11.79 7.87
CA CYS A 80 6.71 -13.26 7.85
C CYS A 80 5.88 -13.90 8.96
N THR A 81 5.89 -13.30 10.15
CA THR A 81 5.21 -13.81 11.36
C THR A 81 3.89 -13.10 11.63
N ALA A 82 3.55 -12.11 10.82
CA ALA A 82 2.27 -11.40 10.89
C ALA A 82 1.10 -12.36 10.61
N LYS A 83 -0.03 -12.10 11.27
CA LYS A 83 -1.28 -12.85 11.11
C LYS A 83 -2.39 -11.92 10.67
N LYS A 84 -3.47 -12.46 10.10
CA LYS A 84 -4.64 -11.68 9.62
C LYS A 84 -5.24 -10.78 10.72
N ASP A 85 -5.22 -11.22 11.97
CA ASP A 85 -5.70 -10.52 13.16
C ASP A 85 -4.64 -9.62 13.81
N LYS A 86 -3.37 -9.78 13.46
CA LYS A 86 -2.24 -9.00 13.96
C LYS A 86 -1.27 -8.66 12.83
N PRO A 87 -1.66 -7.78 11.90
CA PRO A 87 -0.80 -7.35 10.80
C PRO A 87 0.30 -6.40 11.29
N VAL A 88 1.31 -6.19 10.44
CA VAL A 88 2.30 -5.11 10.63
C VAL A 88 1.94 -3.98 9.70
N LYS A 89 1.70 -2.77 10.22
CA LYS A 89 1.47 -1.59 9.37
C LYS A 89 2.76 -1.19 8.67
N VAL A 90 2.68 -1.04 7.34
CA VAL A 90 3.82 -0.70 6.49
C VAL A 90 3.45 0.36 5.48
N LYS A 91 4.47 1.13 5.08
CA LYS A 91 4.43 2.09 3.99
C LYS A 91 5.29 1.58 2.83
N VAL A 92 4.72 1.60 1.64
CA VAL A 92 5.40 1.14 0.42
C VAL A 92 5.26 2.19 -0.67
N THR A 93 6.39 2.58 -1.24
CA THR A 93 6.45 3.42 -2.44
C THR A 93 6.97 2.59 -3.60
N GLY A 94 6.29 2.62 -4.74
CA GLY A 94 6.69 1.85 -5.91
C GLY A 94 5.80 2.06 -7.12
N THR A 95 6.04 1.32 -8.20
CA THR A 95 5.18 1.32 -9.38
C THR A 95 4.14 0.22 -9.25
N CYS A 96 2.88 0.52 -9.58
CA CYS A 96 1.80 -0.45 -9.53
C CYS A 96 1.30 -0.77 -10.94
N VAL A 97 1.07 -2.04 -11.22
CA VAL A 97 0.47 -2.53 -12.47
C VAL A 97 -0.57 -3.58 -12.14
N GLU A 98 -1.64 -3.64 -12.93
CA GLU A 98 -2.60 -4.73 -12.83
C GLU A 98 -2.11 -5.92 -13.67
N LYS A 99 -1.96 -7.09 -13.04
CA LYS A 99 -1.63 -8.34 -13.71
C LYS A 99 -2.62 -9.40 -13.22
N ASP A 100 -3.34 -10.03 -14.15
CA ASP A 100 -4.28 -11.11 -13.84
C ASP A 100 -5.35 -10.72 -12.78
N GLY A 101 -5.84 -9.48 -12.82
CA GLY A 101 -6.82 -8.95 -11.85
C GLY A 101 -6.25 -8.73 -10.45
N LYS A 102 -4.91 -8.74 -10.29
CA LYS A 102 -4.21 -8.43 -9.04
C LYS A 102 -3.36 -7.18 -9.21
N HIS A 103 -3.31 -6.36 -8.15
CA HIS A 103 -2.37 -5.25 -8.10
C HIS A 103 -0.99 -5.78 -7.74
N VAL A 104 -0.05 -5.68 -8.68
CA VAL A 104 1.36 -6.02 -8.48
C VAL A 104 2.13 -4.72 -8.33
N LEU A 105 2.77 -4.54 -7.17
CA LEU A 105 3.53 -3.34 -6.84
C LEU A 105 5.01 -3.68 -6.77
N THR A 106 5.83 -3.04 -7.58
CA THR A 106 7.30 -3.16 -7.53
C THR A 106 7.84 -2.04 -6.65
N PRO A 107 8.31 -2.32 -5.42
CA PRO A 107 8.80 -1.26 -4.53
C PRO A 107 10.04 -0.58 -5.12
N THR A 108 10.07 0.75 -5.14
CA THR A 108 11.21 1.53 -5.66
C THR A 108 12.09 2.09 -4.54
N GLU A 109 11.65 1.94 -3.29
CA GLU A 109 12.29 2.48 -2.10
C GLU A 109 12.14 1.48 -0.94
N LYS A 110 12.93 1.69 0.12
CA LYS A 110 12.87 0.85 1.32
C LYS A 110 11.48 0.89 1.94
N ILE A 111 10.92 -0.28 2.21
CA ILE A 111 9.66 -0.45 2.92
C ILE A 111 9.89 -0.10 4.40
N THR A 112 9.04 0.75 4.96
CA THR A 112 9.12 1.18 6.36
C THR A 112 7.88 0.75 7.13
N LYS A 113 7.97 0.72 8.47
CA LYS A 113 6.75 0.67 9.29
C LYS A 113 5.95 1.95 9.09
N ALA A 114 4.63 1.83 9.11
CA ALA A 114 3.70 2.93 9.21
C ALA A 114 3.16 2.98 10.65
N ASP A 115 2.91 4.19 11.15
CA ASP A 115 2.41 4.45 12.50
C ASP A 115 0.90 4.19 12.61
#